data_AF-A0A4U9UZN8-F1
#
_entry.id   AF-A0A4U9UZN8-F1
#
_cell.length_a   1.000
_cell.length_b   1.000
_cell.length_c   1.000
_cell.angle_alpha   90.00
_cell.angle_beta   90.00
_cell.angle_gamma   90.00
#
_symmetry.space_group_name_H-M   'P 1'
#
loop_
_entity.id
_entity.type
_entity.pdbx_description
1 polymer ?
#
loop_
_entity_poly.entity_id
_entity_poly.type
_entity_poly.pdbx_seq_one_letter_code
_entity_poly.pdbx_strand_id
1 'polypeptide(L)'
;MNNLPVVRSPWRIAILVVGFTFLYAPMLMLVIYSFNSSKLVTVWAGWSFRWYIELFHDSAMISAVGLSLTIAAASATASGDPRYQLPRW
;
A
#
# COMPACT_ATOMS: atom_id res chain seq x y z
N MET A 1 -16.95 3.60 35.78
CA MET A 1 -15.90 3.97 34.81
C MET A 1 -16.60 4.39 33.52
N ASN A 2 -16.26 5.54 32.93
CA ASN A 2 -16.53 5.97 31.53
C ASN A 2 -17.07 7.42 31.41
N ASN A 3 -16.26 8.41 31.78
CA ASN A 3 -16.49 9.80 31.39
C ASN A 3 -15.16 10.42 30.91
N LEU A 4 -14.47 9.80 29.94
CA LEU A 4 -13.32 10.44 29.33
C LEU A 4 -13.82 11.71 28.62
N PRO A 5 -13.31 12.91 28.93
CA PRO A 5 -13.70 14.11 28.22
C PRO A 5 -13.29 13.96 26.76
N VAL A 6 -14.28 13.73 25.88
CA VAL A 6 -14.06 13.69 24.44
C VAL A 6 -13.83 15.12 23.99
N VAL A 7 -12.56 15.55 23.96
CA VAL A 7 -12.18 16.85 23.42
C VAL A 7 -12.38 16.81 21.91
N ARG A 8 -13.59 17.16 21.46
CA ARG A 8 -13.94 17.33 20.04
C ARG A 8 -13.36 18.65 19.52
N SER A 9 -12.04 18.72 19.39
CA SER A 9 -11.38 19.87 18.78
C SER A 9 -11.46 19.77 17.25
N PRO A 10 -12.13 20.72 16.56
CA PRO A 10 -12.24 20.69 15.11
C PRO A 10 -10.87 20.77 14.42
N TRP A 11 -9.87 21.39 15.06
CA TRP A 11 -8.50 21.48 14.56
C TRP A 11 -7.79 20.14 14.47
N ARG A 12 -8.04 19.24 15.44
CA ARG A 12 -7.48 17.89 15.41
C ARG A 12 -8.05 17.10 14.23
N ILE A 13 -9.35 17.22 14.01
CA ILE A 13 -10.02 16.58 12.87
C ILE A 13 -9.47 17.15 11.57
N ALA A 14 -9.35 18.48 11.46
CA ALA A 14 -8.82 19.13 10.26
C ALA A 14 -7.40 18.65 9.92
N ILE A 15 -6.48 18.61 10.90
CA ILE A 15 -5.10 18.13 10.69
C ILE A 15 -5.08 16.67 10.27
N LEU A 16 -5.90 15.81 10.89
CA LEU A 16 -6.00 14.40 10.51
C LEU A 16 -6.55 14.24 9.09
N VAL A 17 -7.62 14.97 8.74
CA VAL A 17 -8.22 14.93 7.40
C VAL A 17 -7.21 15.39 6.35
N VAL A 18 -6.50 16.49 6.57
CA VAL A 18 -5.48 16.99 5.65
C VAL A 18 -4.33 16.00 5.52
N GLY A 19 -3.80 15.50 6.64
CA GLY A 19 -2.69 14.54 6.65
C GLY A 19 -3.04 13.23 5.92
N PHE A 20 -4.21 12.65 6.21
CA PHE A 20 -4.66 11.44 5.52
C PHE A 20 -5.00 11.70 4.06
N THR A 21 -5.63 12.83 3.72
CA THR A 21 -5.89 13.17 2.32
C THR A 21 -4.58 13.30 1.55
N PHE A 22 -3.57 13.97 2.11
CA PHE A 22 -2.26 14.08 1.48
C PHE A 22 -1.59 12.71 1.26
N LEU A 23 -1.68 11.80 2.24
CA LEU A 23 -1.11 10.45 2.14
C LEU A 23 -1.85 9.58 1.12
N TYR A 24 -3.19 9.62 1.11
CA TYR A 24 -4.02 8.72 0.30
C TYR A 24 -4.39 9.28 -1.07
N ALA A 25 -4.39 10.59 -1.29
CA ALA A 25 -4.66 11.18 -2.60
C ALA A 25 -3.76 10.64 -3.73
N PRO A 26 -2.42 10.53 -3.58
CA PRO A 26 -1.58 9.97 -4.64
C PRO A 26 -1.85 8.47 -4.87
N MET A 27 -2.13 7.71 -3.80
CA MET A 27 -2.54 6.31 -3.92
C MET A 27 -3.88 6.17 -4.65
N LEU A 28 -4.85 7.04 -4.36
CA LEU A 28 -6.14 7.06 -5.03
C LEU A 28 -5.99 7.41 -6.51
N MET A 29 -5.13 8.38 -6.84
CA MET A 29 -4.80 8.71 -8.23
C MET A 29 -4.20 7.50 -8.95
N LEU A 30 -3.27 6.78 -8.33
CA LEU A 30 -2.70 5.55 -8.90
C LEU A 30 -3.79 4.51 -9.18
N VAL A 31 -4.73 4.31 -8.25
CA VAL A 31 -5.87 3.40 -8.44
C VAL A 31 -6.76 3.85 -9.60
N ILE A 32 -7.13 5.12 -9.67
CA ILE A 32 -7.97 5.67 -10.75
C ILE A 32 -7.26 5.50 -12.11
N TYR A 33 -5.98 5.84 -12.20
CA TYR A 33 -5.21 5.72 -13.45
C TYR A 33 -4.90 4.29 -13.84
N SER A 34 -4.90 3.33 -12.89
CA SER A 34 -4.78 1.90 -13.21
C SER A 34 -5.92 1.40 -14.11
N PHE A 35 -7.08 2.05 -14.04
CA PHE A 35 -8.21 1.78 -14.93
C PHE A 35 -8.17 2.57 -16.25
N ASN A 36 -7.19 3.45 -16.46
CA ASN A 36 -7.07 4.17 -17.72
C ASN A 36 -6.56 3.22 -18.80
N SER A 37 -7.32 3.07 -19.88
CA SER A 37 -6.92 2.26 -21.02
C SER A 37 -5.70 2.85 -21.76
N SER A 38 -5.39 4.13 -21.58
CA SER A 38 -4.23 4.81 -22.16
C SER A 38 -2.93 4.44 -21.44
N LYS A 39 -1.81 4.42 -22.20
CA LYS A 39 -0.45 4.36 -21.62
C LYS A 39 0.02 5.72 -21.07
N LEU A 40 -0.61 6.82 -21.49
CA LEU A 40 -0.27 8.18 -21.10
C LEU A 40 -1.23 8.66 -20.01
N VAL A 41 -0.67 9.04 -18.86
CA VAL A 41 -1.43 9.55 -17.70
C VAL A 41 -2.19 10.84 -18.03
N THR A 42 -1.71 11.62 -19.00
CA THR A 42 -2.33 12.88 -19.44
C THR A 42 -3.52 12.70 -20.38
N VAL A 43 -3.72 11.51 -20.93
CA VAL A 43 -4.79 11.24 -21.90
C VAL A 43 -5.75 10.21 -21.32
N TRP A 44 -6.99 10.61 -21.07
CA TRP A 44 -8.04 9.70 -20.60
C TRP A 44 -8.69 8.98 -21.79
N ALA A 45 -8.35 7.70 -21.98
CA ALA A 45 -8.90 6.89 -23.08
C ALA A 45 -10.08 6.00 -22.66
N GLY A 46 -10.61 6.18 -21.44
CA GLY A 46 -11.73 5.44 -20.88
C GLY A 46 -11.34 4.39 -19.84
N TRP A 47 -12.35 3.83 -19.18
CA TRP A 47 -12.20 2.81 -18.13
C TRP A 47 -11.93 1.43 -18.72
N SER A 48 -10.94 0.71 -18.20
CA SER A 48 -10.57 -0.63 -18.66
C SER A 48 -9.80 -1.44 -17.61
N PHE A 49 -9.96 -2.78 -17.64
CA PHE A 49 -9.18 -3.73 -16.86
C PHE A 49 -8.02 -4.36 -17.65
N ARG A 50 -7.73 -3.87 -18.85
CA ARG A 50 -6.76 -4.45 -19.78
C ARG A 50 -5.40 -4.75 -19.13
N TRP A 51 -4.89 -3.83 -18.33
CA TRP A 51 -3.57 -3.98 -17.69
C TRP A 51 -3.51 -5.10 -16.67
N TYR A 52 -4.62 -5.37 -15.97
CA TYR A 52 -4.71 -6.50 -15.05
C TYR A 52 -4.67 -7.82 -15.82
N ILE A 53 -5.34 -7.90 -16.98
CA ILE A 53 -5.32 -9.10 -17.83
C ILE A 53 -3.92 -9.30 -18.43
N GLU A 54 -3.32 -8.24 -18.95
CA GLU A 54 -1.97 -8.27 -19.52
C GLU A 54 -0.94 -8.74 -18.50
N LEU A 55 -1.07 -8.31 -17.24
CA LEU A 55 -0.21 -8.73 -16.14
C LEU A 55 -0.22 -10.25 -15.93
N PHE A 56 -1.38 -10.90 -16.06
CA PHE A 56 -1.48 -12.36 -15.91
C PHE A 56 -0.91 -13.13 -17.11
N HIS A 57 -0.80 -12.50 -18.28
CA HIS A 57 -0.16 -13.09 -19.45
C HIS A 57 1.37 -12.94 -19.43
N ASP A 58 1.91 -12.06 -18.59
CA ASP A 58 3.35 -11.88 -18.40
C ASP A 58 3.90 -12.89 -17.37
N SER A 59 4.34 -14.05 -17.85
CA SER A 59 4.89 -15.12 -17.02
C SER A 59 6.16 -14.70 -16.27
N ALA A 60 6.96 -13.80 -16.83
CA ALA A 60 8.17 -13.30 -16.20
C ALA A 60 7.82 -12.41 -15.01
N MET A 61 6.86 -11.49 -15.18
CA MET A 61 6.36 -10.63 -14.11
C MET A 61 5.73 -11.44 -12.98
N ILE A 62 4.86 -12.41 -13.29
CA ILE A 62 4.23 -13.27 -12.27
C ILE A 62 5.28 -14.08 -11.50
N SER A 63 6.29 -14.62 -12.19
CA SER A 63 7.39 -15.36 -11.56
C SER A 63 8.20 -14.46 -10.62
N ALA A 64 8.48 -13.21 -11.03
CA ALA A 64 9.20 -12.25 -10.20
C ALA A 64 8.41 -11.86 -8.95
N VAL A 65 7.09 -11.68 -9.06
CA VAL A 65 6.20 -11.44 -7.91
C VAL A 65 6.22 -12.64 -6.95
N GLY A 66 6.11 -13.86 -7.48
CA GLY A 66 6.19 -15.09 -6.68
C GLY A 66 7.50 -15.20 -5.90
N LEU A 67 8.63 -14.99 -6.58
CA LEU A 67 9.95 -14.98 -5.94
C LEU A 67 10.05 -13.91 -4.86
N SER A 68 9.59 -12.69 -5.14
CA SER A 68 9.60 -11.58 -4.17
C SER A 68 8.78 -11.92 -2.92
N LEU A 69 7.61 -12.53 -3.10
CA LEU A 69 6.75 -12.96 -2.01
C LEU A 69 7.40 -14.08 -1.19
N THR A 70 8.03 -15.06 -1.85
CA THR A 70 8.79 -16.13 -1.18
C THR A 70 9.92 -15.56 -0.33
N ILE A 71 10.72 -14.64 -0.88
CA ILE A 71 11.81 -14.00 -0.16
C ILE A 71 11.26 -13.17 1.01
N ALA A 72 10.19 -12.40 0.81
CA ALA A 72 9.57 -11.60 1.87
C ALA A 72 9.05 -12.49 3.01
N ALA A 73 8.38 -13.60 2.70
CA ALA A 73 7.88 -14.55 3.71
C ALA A 73 9.02 -15.27 4.45
N ALA A 74 10.04 -15.72 3.72
CA ALA A 74 11.23 -16.34 4.30
C ALA A 74 11.97 -15.35 5.21
N SER A 75 12.13 -14.09 4.78
CA SER A 75 12.75 -13.02 5.57
C SER A 75 11.95 -12.70 6.82
N ALA A 76 10.63 -12.52 6.71
CA ALA A 76 9.77 -12.24 7.86
C ALA A 76 9.85 -13.38 8.90
N THR A 77 9.87 -14.63 8.45
CA THR A 77 9.97 -15.80 9.33
C THR A 77 11.37 -15.95 9.95
N ALA A 78 12.43 -15.79 9.15
CA ALA A 78 13.81 -15.92 9.61
C ALA A 78 14.29 -14.72 10.45
N SER A 79 13.64 -13.55 10.33
CA SER A 79 13.92 -12.36 11.14
C SER A 79 13.55 -12.52 12.62
N GLY A 80 12.82 -13.58 12.98
CA GLY A 80 12.68 -14.02 14.36
C GLY A 80 14.00 -14.55 14.90
N ASP A 81 14.97 -13.67 15.12
CA ASP A 81 16.27 -14.00 15.70
C ASP A 81 16.09 -14.49 17.15
N PRO A 82 16.37 -15.77 17.47
CA PRO A 82 16.36 -16.26 18.85
C PRO A 82 17.51 -15.69 19.69
N ARG A 83 18.50 -15.04 19.06
CA ARG A 83 19.74 -14.59 19.72
C ARG A 83 19.61 -13.29 20.50
N TYR A 84 18.42 -12.68 20.57
CA TYR A 84 18.12 -11.60 21.51
C TYR A 84 18.02 -12.04 22.98
N GLN A 85 18.31 -13.31 23.30
CA GLN A 85 18.40 -13.84 24.67
C GLN A 85 19.82 -13.85 25.25
N LEU A 86 20.81 -13.24 24.60
CA LEU A 86 22.11 -13.06 25.22
C LEU A 86 22.03 -12.00 26.34
N PRO A 87 22.51 -12.31 27.55
CA PRO A 87 22.49 -11.37 28.66
C PRO A 87 23.33 -10.15 28.29
N ARG A 88 22.66 -9.00 28.14
CA ARG A 88 23.28 -7.68 28.09
C ARG A 88 23.64 -7.32 29.53
N TRP A 89 24.83 -7.74 29.97
CA TRP A 89 25.49 -7.14 31.12
C TRP A 89 25.76 -5.66 30.84
#